data_AF-J0UYZ4-F1
#
_entry.id   AF-J0UYZ4-F1
#
_cell.length_a   1.000
_cell.length_b   1.000
_cell.length_c   1.000
_cell.angle_alpha   90.00
_cell.angle_beta   90.00
_cell.angle_gamma   90.00
#
_symmetry.space_group_name_H-M   'P 1'
#
loop_
_entity.id
_entity.type
_entity.pdbx_description
1 polymer ?
#
loop_
_entity_poly.entity_id
_entity_poly.type
_entity_poly.pdbx_seq_one_letter_code
_entity_poly.pdbx_strand_id
1 'polypeptide(L)'
;MQNEVLEVENFPLSEILSETKTALEIAELVENEKPFKLLLLEKILKEKSPTKILGIDFSKSYFLPTELGILIGVSGAEMKLILEKKGFQFRDENGVWRPTSSGKEFCLEIGNQFNQLKWKLEIFLKIFKISL
;
A
#
# COMPACT_ATOMS: atom_id res chain seq x y z
N MET A 1 -45.77 26.21 34.30
CA MET A 1 -44.45 26.22 33.64
C MET A 1 -43.77 24.90 33.96
N GLN A 2 -43.73 24.01 32.98
CA GLN A 2 -42.97 22.76 33.09
C GLN A 2 -41.49 23.11 32.92
N ASN A 3 -40.65 22.73 33.89
CA ASN A 3 -39.21 22.81 33.76
C ASN A 3 -38.76 21.75 32.76
N GLU A 4 -38.38 22.18 31.56
CA GLU A 4 -37.54 21.39 30.67
C GLU A 4 -36.16 21.30 31.32
N VAL A 5 -35.92 20.21 32.04
CA VAL A 5 -34.57 19.80 32.43
C VAL A 5 -33.92 19.33 31.13
N LEU A 6 -33.12 20.21 30.52
CA LEU A 6 -32.18 19.80 29.48
C LEU A 6 -31.27 18.75 30.12
N GLU A 7 -31.48 17.48 29.76
CA GLU A 7 -30.52 16.42 30.02
C GLU A 7 -29.22 16.84 29.34
N VAL A 8 -28.31 17.40 30.13
CA VAL A 8 -26.92 17.57 29.69
C VAL A 8 -26.41 16.16 29.52
N GLU A 9 -26.35 15.69 28.27
CA GLU A 9 -25.69 14.45 27.89
C GLU A 9 -24.33 14.45 28.59
N ASN A 10 -24.15 13.51 29.51
CA ASN A 10 -22.93 13.33 30.27
C ASN A 10 -21.86 12.86 29.28
N PHE A 11 -21.19 13.81 28.63
CA PHE A 11 -20.17 13.54 27.62
C PHE A 11 -19.01 12.80 28.30
N PRO A 12 -18.82 11.49 28.05
CA PRO A 12 -17.90 10.68 28.85
C PRO A 12 -16.47 10.97 28.39
N LEU A 13 -15.90 12.07 28.88
CA LEU A 13 -14.55 12.54 28.55
C LEU A 13 -13.48 11.46 28.73
N SER A 14 -13.68 10.53 29.68
CA SER A 14 -12.79 9.38 29.91
C SER A 14 -12.78 8.38 28.77
N GLU A 15 -13.93 8.14 28.14
CA GLU A 15 -14.08 7.22 27.01
C GLU A 15 -13.40 7.82 25.78
N ILE A 16 -13.67 9.11 25.49
CA ILE A 16 -13.00 9.87 24.43
C ILE A 16 -11.48 9.86 24.61
N LEU A 17 -10.99 10.10 25.84
CA LEU A 17 -9.56 10.05 26.13
C LEU A 17 -8.97 8.66 25.85
N SER A 18 -9.68 7.59 26.21
CA SER A 18 -9.25 6.22 25.98
C SER A 18 -9.19 5.89 24.49
N GLU A 19 -10.25 6.19 23.74
CA GLU A 19 -10.30 5.99 22.28
C GLU A 19 -9.21 6.79 21.56
N THR A 20 -8.97 8.03 22.00
CA THR A 20 -7.91 8.89 21.45
C THR A 20 -6.53 8.27 21.66
N LYS A 21 -6.25 7.71 22.86
CA LYS A 21 -4.98 7.03 23.11
C LYS A 21 -4.79 5.81 22.20
N THR A 22 -5.83 4.99 22.06
CA THR A 22 -5.77 3.84 21.14
C THR A 22 -5.56 4.29 19.70
N ALA A 23 -6.21 5.36 19.24
CA ALA A 23 -6.00 5.90 17.90
C ALA A 23 -4.56 6.39 17.69
N LEU A 24 -3.95 7.04 18.69
CA LEU A 24 -2.55 7.48 18.65
C LEU A 24 -1.58 6.29 18.58
N GLU A 25 -1.81 5.23 19.38
CA GLU A 25 -1.01 4.01 19.33
C GLU A 25 -1.07 3.34 17.96
N ILE A 26 -2.26 3.28 17.34
CA ILE A 26 -2.41 2.74 15.98
C ILE A 26 -1.66 3.61 14.97
N ALA A 27 -1.75 4.93 15.07
CA ALA A 27 -1.04 5.84 14.17
C ALA A 27 0.48 5.63 14.26
N GLU A 28 1.02 5.54 15.47
CA GLU A 28 2.46 5.30 15.70
C GLU A 28 2.92 3.95 15.12
N LEU A 29 2.13 2.88 15.32
CA LEU A 29 2.44 1.56 14.75
C LEU A 29 2.44 1.60 13.22
N VAL A 30 1.50 2.35 12.62
CA VAL A 30 1.38 2.49 11.18
C VAL A 30 2.54 3.31 10.60
N GLU A 31 2.91 4.43 11.21
CA GLU A 31 4.02 5.28 10.76
C GLU A 31 5.37 4.55 10.73
N ASN A 32 5.58 3.62 11.67
CA ASN A 32 6.82 2.86 11.79
C ASN A 32 6.88 1.61 10.89
N GLU A 33 5.80 1.28 10.18
CA GLU A 33 5.71 0.04 9.41
C GLU A 33 6.06 0.23 7.93
N LYS A 34 6.54 -0.84 7.29
CA LYS A 34 6.89 -0.80 5.87
C LYS A 34 5.64 -0.63 4.99
N PRO A 35 5.69 0.20 3.92
CA PRO A 35 4.56 0.42 3.02
C PRO A 35 3.91 -0.86 2.50
N PHE A 36 4.70 -1.89 2.18
CA PHE A 36 4.16 -3.15 1.69
C PHE A 36 3.29 -3.89 2.71
N LYS A 37 3.66 -3.88 4.00
CA LYS A 37 2.85 -4.53 5.03
C LYS A 37 1.54 -3.77 5.27
N LEU A 38 1.60 -2.43 5.23
CA LEU A 38 0.41 -1.59 5.30
C LEU A 38 -0.53 -1.84 4.11
N LEU A 39 0.03 -1.99 2.91
CA LEU A 39 -0.74 -2.36 1.72
C LEU A 39 -1.38 -3.74 1.84
N LEU A 40 -0.66 -4.71 2.42
CA LEU A 40 -1.22 -6.04 2.69
C LEU A 40 -2.37 -5.97 3.71
N LEU A 41 -2.21 -5.16 4.76
CA LEU A 41 -3.25 -4.91 5.75
C LEU A 41 -4.50 -4.29 5.10
N GLU A 42 -4.31 -3.31 4.20
CA GLU A 42 -5.39 -2.70 3.43
C GLU A 42 -6.14 -3.72 2.60
N LYS A 43 -5.43 -4.60 1.90
CA LYS A 43 -6.06 -5.67 1.12
C LYS A 43 -6.91 -6.62 1.99
N ILE A 44 -6.46 -6.92 3.21
CA ILE A 44 -7.14 -7.84 4.13
C ILE A 44 -8.37 -7.17 4.76
N LEU A 45 -8.21 -5.95 5.28
CA LEU A 45 -9.23 -5.25 6.07
C LEU A 45 -10.17 -4.37 5.23
N LYS A 46 -9.78 -4.03 3.99
CA LYS A 46 -10.52 -3.19 3.05
C LYS A 46 -10.88 -1.84 3.68
N GLU A 47 -12.17 -1.47 3.69
CA GLU A 47 -12.69 -0.23 4.29
C GLU A 47 -12.39 -0.08 5.78
N LYS A 48 -12.09 -1.18 6.48
CA LYS A 48 -11.72 -1.16 7.91
C LYS A 48 -10.22 -0.97 8.14
N SER A 49 -9.44 -0.80 7.08
CA SER A 49 -7.99 -0.66 7.21
C SER A 49 -7.62 0.65 7.91
N PRO A 50 -6.70 0.62 8.89
CA PRO A 50 -6.12 1.83 9.49
C PRO A 50 -5.55 2.77 8.44
N THR A 51 -5.02 2.24 7.33
CA THR A 51 -4.46 3.04 6.22
C THR A 51 -5.52 3.92 5.56
N LYS A 52 -6.75 3.41 5.36
CA LYS A 52 -7.86 4.19 4.79
C LYS A 52 -8.36 5.25 5.77
N ILE A 53 -8.45 4.88 7.05
CA ILE A 53 -8.86 5.80 8.13
C ILE A 53 -7.85 6.95 8.26
N LEU A 54 -6.55 6.65 8.20
CA LEU A 54 -5.46 7.62 8.32
C LEU A 54 -5.14 8.33 7.00
N GLY A 55 -5.81 8.00 5.89
CA GLY A 55 -5.60 8.63 4.59
C GLY A 55 -4.21 8.39 3.98
N ILE A 56 -3.62 7.22 4.21
CA ILE A 56 -2.29 6.88 3.68
C ILE A 56 -2.35 6.67 2.17
N ASP A 57 -1.50 7.39 1.45
CA ASP A 57 -1.40 7.33 0.00
C ASP A 57 -0.20 6.49 -0.47
N PHE A 58 -0.49 5.37 -1.15
CA PHE A 58 0.53 4.50 -1.74
C PHE A 58 0.96 4.92 -3.16
N SER A 59 0.41 5.99 -3.75
CA SER A 59 0.70 6.43 -5.13
C SER A 59 2.19 6.73 -5.37
N LYS A 60 2.89 7.16 -4.32
CA LYS A 60 4.34 7.47 -4.34
C LYS A 60 5.22 6.30 -3.88
N SER A 61 4.61 5.19 -3.46
CA SER A 61 5.33 3.99 -3.03
C SER A 61 5.76 3.14 -4.22
N TYR A 62 6.91 2.48 -4.07
CA TYR A 62 7.45 1.55 -5.06
C TYR A 62 7.67 0.18 -4.42
N PHE A 63 7.20 -0.87 -5.09
CA PHE A 63 7.17 -2.23 -4.58
C PHE A 63 8.00 -3.16 -5.46
N LEU A 64 8.66 -4.13 -4.85
CA LEU A 64 9.36 -5.19 -5.55
C LEU A 64 8.38 -6.11 -6.29
N PRO A 65 8.80 -6.77 -7.39
CA PRO A 65 7.98 -7.78 -8.05
C PRO A 65 7.56 -8.92 -7.12
N THR A 66 8.35 -9.25 -6.10
CA THR A 66 8.00 -10.23 -5.07
C THR A 66 6.86 -9.75 -4.18
N GLU A 67 6.88 -8.47 -3.80
CA GLU A 67 5.84 -7.83 -2.98
C GLU A 67 4.52 -7.77 -3.77
N LEU A 68 4.57 -7.31 -5.03
CA LEU A 68 3.41 -7.30 -5.91
C LEU A 68 2.88 -8.71 -6.20
N GLY A 69 3.77 -9.69 -6.39
CA GLY A 69 3.37 -11.07 -6.62
C GLY A 69 2.55 -11.67 -5.47
N ILE A 70 2.93 -11.37 -4.22
CA ILE A 70 2.17 -11.80 -3.03
C ILE A 70 0.72 -11.30 -3.07
N LEU A 71 0.47 -10.10 -3.59
CA LEU A 71 -0.88 -9.53 -3.71
C LEU A 71 -1.79 -10.30 -4.69
N ILE A 72 -1.27 -11.21 -5.50
CA ILE A 72 -2.07 -12.06 -6.42
C ILE A 72 -1.76 -13.55 -6.29
N GLY A 73 -0.91 -13.93 -5.33
CA GLY A 73 -0.55 -15.33 -5.11
C GLY A 73 0.39 -15.90 -6.18
N VAL A 74 1.27 -15.07 -6.76
CA VAL A 74 2.32 -15.53 -7.69
C VAL A 74 3.71 -15.20 -7.17
N SER A 75 4.72 -15.92 -7.65
CA SER A 75 6.11 -15.64 -7.31
C SER A 75 6.61 -14.33 -7.93
N GLY A 76 7.68 -13.76 -7.39
CA GLY A 76 8.32 -12.58 -7.98
C GLY A 76 8.89 -12.83 -9.38
N ALA A 77 9.24 -14.08 -9.70
CA ALA A 77 9.69 -14.46 -11.06
C ALA A 77 8.52 -14.43 -12.05
N GLU A 78 7.37 -15.00 -11.67
CA GLU A 78 6.15 -14.91 -12.48
C GLU A 78 5.68 -13.47 -12.65
N MET A 79 5.73 -12.66 -11.59
CA MET A 79 5.39 -11.25 -11.68
C MET A 79 6.28 -10.49 -12.68
N LYS A 80 7.59 -10.80 -12.72
CA LYS A 80 8.50 -10.23 -13.72
C LYS A 80 8.11 -10.63 -15.14
N LEU A 81 7.78 -11.91 -15.37
CA LEU A 81 7.32 -12.36 -16.67
C LEU A 81 6.00 -11.71 -17.09
N ILE A 82 5.10 -11.43 -16.14
CA ILE A 82 3.85 -10.71 -16.44
C ILE A 82 4.15 -9.27 -16.87
N LEU A 83 5.02 -8.56 -16.15
CA LEU A 83 5.42 -7.18 -16.51
C LEU A 83 6.08 -7.13 -17.89
N GLU A 84 6.89 -8.13 -18.23
CA GLU A 84 7.49 -8.28 -19.56
C GLU A 84 6.44 -8.53 -20.64
N LYS A 85 5.53 -9.49 -20.44
CA LYS A 85 4.42 -9.78 -21.37
C LYS A 85 3.50 -8.59 -21.58
N LYS A 86 3.41 -7.68 -20.60
CA LYS A 86 2.64 -6.44 -20.67
C LYS A 86 3.44 -5.26 -21.25
N GLY A 87 4.70 -5.47 -21.63
CA GLY A 87 5.53 -4.49 -22.32
C GLY A 87 6.12 -3.41 -21.41
N PHE A 88 6.20 -3.64 -20.10
CA PHE A 88 6.75 -2.67 -19.15
C PHE A 88 8.23 -2.88 -18.86
N GLN A 89 8.74 -4.11 -19.04
CA GLN A 89 10.15 -4.41 -18.88
C GLN A 89 10.60 -5.45 -19.89
N PHE A 90 11.91 -5.63 -20.00
CA PHE A 90 12.54 -6.65 -20.81
C PHE A 90 13.81 -7.13 -20.12
N ARG A 91 14.32 -8.28 -20.55
CA ARG A 91 15.61 -8.79 -20.12
C ARG A 91 16.67 -8.42 -21.15
N ASP A 92 17.72 -7.71 -20.73
CA ASP A 92 18.84 -7.37 -21.61
C ASP A 92 19.76 -8.57 -21.88
N GLU A 93 20.75 -8.39 -22.75
CA GLU A 93 21.72 -9.41 -23.14
C GLU A 93 22.52 -10.02 -21.97
N ASN A 94 22.62 -9.30 -20.86
CA ASN A 94 23.30 -9.74 -19.64
C ASN A 94 22.34 -10.40 -18.64
N GLY A 95 21.09 -10.63 -19.04
CA GLY A 95 20.09 -11.22 -18.16
C GLY A 95 19.54 -10.26 -17.10
N VAL A 96 19.74 -8.95 -17.24
CA VAL A 96 19.28 -7.93 -16.29
C VAL A 96 17.92 -7.40 -16.73
N TRP A 97 17.01 -7.23 -15.76
CA TRP A 97 15.71 -6.62 -16.01
C TRP A 97 15.86 -5.11 -16.18
N ARG A 98 15.36 -4.60 -17.31
CA ARG A 98 15.36 -3.18 -17.68
C ARG A 98 13.94 -2.71 -17.99
N PRO A 99 13.57 -1.49 -17.63
CA PRO A 99 12.27 -0.96 -18.00
C PRO A 99 12.25 -0.59 -19.48
N THR A 100 11.12 -0.79 -20.15
CA THR A 100 10.86 -0.19 -21.46
C THR A 100 10.62 1.31 -21.31
N SER A 101 10.55 2.05 -22.43
CA SER A 101 10.19 3.47 -22.40
C SER A 101 8.86 3.74 -21.70
N SER A 102 7.86 2.86 -21.87
CA SER A 102 6.58 2.94 -21.16
C SER A 102 6.67 2.51 -19.70
N GLY A 103 7.56 1.58 -19.36
CA GLY A 103 7.77 1.14 -17.98
C GLY A 103 8.46 2.17 -17.09
N LYS A 104 9.33 3.01 -17.67
CA LYS A 104 10.15 3.99 -16.93
C LYS A 104 9.34 4.96 -16.06
N GLU A 105 8.14 5.34 -16.49
CA GLU A 105 7.25 6.22 -15.72
C GLU A 105 6.74 5.60 -14.40
N PHE A 106 6.71 4.27 -14.36
CA PHE A 106 6.13 3.48 -13.27
C PHE A 106 7.16 2.75 -12.43
N CYS A 107 8.45 2.90 -12.73
CA CYS A 107 9.49 2.14 -12.03
C CYS A 107 10.58 3.03 -11.42
N LEU A 108 11.20 2.49 -10.38
CA LEU A 108 12.45 2.98 -9.82
C LEU A 108 13.53 1.92 -10.06
N GLU A 109 14.59 2.30 -10.76
CA GLU A 109 15.79 1.48 -10.89
C GLU A 109 16.64 1.62 -9.63
N ILE A 110 16.91 0.51 -8.94
CA ILE A 110 17.80 0.48 -7.78
C ILE A 110 19.11 -0.16 -8.23
N GLY A 111 20.08 0.70 -8.53
CA GLY A 111 21.43 0.32 -8.96
C GLY A 111 22.34 0.05 -7.77
N ASN A 112 22.32 -1.17 -7.24
CA ASN A 112 23.31 -1.68 -6.29
C ASN A 112 23.94 -2.97 -6.86
N GLN A 113 24.48 -3.83 -6.00
CA GLN A 113 25.08 -5.13 -6.34
C GLN A 113 24.16 -6.06 -7.18
N PHE A 114 22.84 -5.87 -7.09
CA PHE A 114 21.85 -6.51 -7.96
C PHE A 114 20.92 -5.42 -8.51
N ASN A 115 20.88 -5.25 -9.83
CA ASN A 115 19.92 -4.35 -10.47
C ASN A 115 18.49 -4.85 -10.22
N GLN A 116 17.69 -4.03 -9.56
CA GLN A 116 16.29 -4.31 -9.27
C GLN A 116 15.41 -3.18 -9.76
N LEU A 117 14.24 -3.55 -10.29
CA LEU A 117 13.17 -2.61 -10.61
C LEU A 117 12.11 -2.72 -9.53
N LYS A 118 11.80 -1.61 -8.87
CA LYS A 118 10.57 -1.48 -8.08
C LYS A 118 9.51 -0.77 -8.91
N TRP A 119 8.25 -1.06 -8.66
CA TRP A 119 7.12 -0.65 -9.47
C TRP A 119 6.08 0.08 -8.63
N LYS A 120 5.51 1.15 -9.16
CA LYS A 120 4.34 1.81 -8.59
C LYS A 120 3.16 0.85 -8.56
N LEU A 121 2.31 0.99 -7.55
CA LEU A 121 1.07 0.21 -7.43
C LEU A 121 0.12 0.39 -8.64
N GLU A 122 0.19 1.55 -9.30
CA GLU A 122 -0.64 1.85 -10.48
C GLU A 122 -0.49 0.80 -11.59
N ILE A 123 0.72 0.30 -11.85
CA ILE A 123 0.93 -0.71 -12.89
C ILE A 123 0.23 -2.02 -12.55
N PHE A 124 0.23 -2.35 -11.26
CA PHE A 124 -0.41 -3.53 -10.72
C PHE A 124 -1.93 -3.43 -10.87
N LEU A 125 -2.51 -2.27 -10.53
CA LEU A 125 -3.94 -2.00 -10.71
C LEU A 125 -4.35 -2.05 -12.19
N LYS A 126 -3.54 -1.49 -13.09
CA LYS A 126 -3.77 -1.52 -14.55
C LYS A 126 -3.78 -2.95 -15.11
N ILE A 127 -2.90 -3.82 -14.63
CA ILE A 127 -2.77 -5.20 -15.14
C ILE A 127 -3.90 -6.10 -14.63
N PHE A 128 -4.19 -6.03 -13.32
CA PHE A 128 -5.02 -7.05 -12.66
C PHE A 128 -6.43 -6.58 -12.31
N LYS A 129 -6.76 -5.28 -12.48
CA LYS A 129 -8.08 -4.72 -12.14
C LYS A 129 -8.53 -5.09 -10.71
N ILE A 130 -7.60 -5.04 -9.77
CA ILE A 130 -7.87 -5.35 -8.35
C ILE A 130 -8.38 -4.09 -7.67
N SER A 131 -9.35 -4.25 -6.78
CA SER A 131 -9.74 -3.20 -5.82
C SER A 131 -8.93 -3.36 -4.55
N LEU A 132 -8.32 -2.27 -4.09
CA LEU A 132 -7.67 -2.14 -2.79
C LEU A 132 -8.54 -1.24 -1.89
#